data_AF-A0A381ZED3-F1
#
_entry.id   AF-A0A381ZED3-F1
#
_cell.length_a   1.000
_cell.length_b   1.000
_cell.length_c   1.000
_cell.angle_alpha   90.00
_cell.angle_beta   90.00
_cell.angle_gamma   90.00
#
_symmetry.space_group_name_H-M   'P 1'
#
loop_
_entity.id
_entity.type
_entity.pdbx_description
1 polymer ?
#
loop_
_entity_poly.entity_id
_entity_poly.type
_entity_poly.pdbx_seq_one_letter_code
_entity_poly.pdbx_strand_id
1 'polypeptide(L)'
;MKEVISAIRNEVKTLNNLIISLNSKQWQSPTKFKDWTPEIIISHLYYFDLMTIYSLNKPGKFDEEAKFLLSTYVEKKQSLPRAQKVLERLKTSNYQEL
;
A
#
# COMPACT_ATOMS: atom_id res chain seq x y z
N MET A 1 -8.79 22.19 -5.50
CA MET A 1 -7.71 21.70 -4.59
C MET A 1 -8.18 21.52 -3.15
N LYS A 2 -8.66 22.56 -2.45
CA LYS A 2 -9.10 22.43 -1.03
C LYS A 2 -10.20 21.38 -0.82
N GLU A 3 -11.20 21.36 -1.70
CA GLU A 3 -12.32 20.39 -1.64
C GLU A 3 -11.83 18.95 -1.83
N VAL A 4 -10.96 18.71 -2.82
CA VAL A 4 -10.36 17.39 -3.07
C VAL A 4 -9.56 16.91 -1.86
N ILE A 5 -8.75 17.78 -1.25
CA ILE A 5 -8.00 17.45 -0.03
C ILE A 5 -8.94 17.09 1.12
N SER A 6 -10.05 17.83 1.28
CA SER A 6 -11.04 17.56 2.31
C SER A 6 -11.75 16.22 2.09
N ALA A 7 -12.11 15.91 0.84
CA ALA A 7 -12.74 14.65 0.48
C ALA A 7 -11.83 13.46 0.80
N ILE A 8 -10.56 13.49 0.34
CA ILE A 8 -9.57 12.44 0.61
C ILE A 8 -9.39 12.25 2.13
N ARG A 9 -9.29 13.33 2.91
CA ARG A 9 -9.18 13.23 4.38
C ARG A 9 -10.38 12.55 5.02
N ASN A 10 -11.58 12.82 4.53
CA ASN A 10 -12.78 12.18 5.04
C ASN A 10 -12.85 10.70 4.65
N GLU A 11 -12.47 10.35 3.42
CA GLU A 11 -12.37 8.96 2.98
C GLU A 11 -11.36 8.17 3.81
N VAL A 12 -10.17 8.74 4.06
CA VAL A 12 -9.14 8.12 4.91
C VAL A 12 -9.64 7.93 6.34
N LYS A 13 -10.39 8.88 6.92
CA LYS A 13 -11.01 8.70 8.25
C LYS A 13 -11.98 7.54 8.28
N THR A 14 -12.86 7.46 7.27
CA THR A 14 -13.81 6.34 7.13
C THR A 14 -13.08 5.01 6.99
N LEU A 15 -12.04 4.95 6.15
CA LEU A 15 -11.22 3.77 5.98
C LEU A 15 -10.52 3.36 7.29
N ASN A 16 -9.97 4.32 8.03
CA ASN A 16 -9.28 4.05 9.28
C ASN A 16 -10.23 3.50 10.35
N ASN A 17 -11.44 4.07 10.46
CA ASN A 17 -12.48 3.55 11.35
C ASN A 17 -12.87 2.11 11.00
N LEU A 18 -12.99 1.79 9.71
CA LEU A 18 -13.24 0.42 9.26
C LEU A 18 -12.10 -0.50 9.69
N ILE A 19 -10.84 -0.16 9.42
CA ILE A 19 -9.68 -0.98 9.75
C ILE A 19 -9.60 -1.27 11.25
N ILE A 20 -9.79 -0.24 12.09
CA ILE A 20 -9.75 -0.37 13.56
C ILE A 20 -10.85 -1.31 14.08
N SER A 21 -11.98 -1.41 13.37
CA SER A 21 -13.07 -2.33 13.74
C SER A 21 -12.82 -3.79 13.40
N LEU A 22 -11.83 -4.10 12.55
CA LEU A 22 -11.54 -5.47 12.13
C LEU A 22 -10.74 -6.20 13.20
N ASN A 23 -11.16 -7.42 13.53
CA ASN A 23 -10.33 -8.32 14.31
C ASN A 23 -9.22 -8.97 13.45
N SER A 24 -8.26 -9.64 14.10
CA SER A 24 -7.12 -10.28 13.43
C SER A 24 -7.55 -11.28 12.33
N LYS A 25 -8.62 -12.06 12.56
CA LYS A 25 -9.13 -12.99 11.54
C LYS A 25 -9.67 -12.24 10.33
N GLN A 26 -10.45 -11.19 10.53
CA GLN A 26 -11.00 -10.38 9.44
C GLN A 26 -9.90 -9.64 8.67
N TRP A 27 -8.90 -9.12 9.37
CA TRP A 27 -7.73 -8.46 8.78
C TRP A 27 -6.96 -9.35 7.79
N GLN A 28 -6.95 -10.66 8.05
CA GLN A 28 -6.26 -11.67 7.26
C GLN A 28 -7.18 -12.49 6.35
N SER A 29 -8.49 -12.22 6.34
CA SER A 29 -9.43 -12.97 5.51
C SER A 29 -9.48 -12.40 4.08
N PRO A 30 -9.47 -13.24 3.03
CA PRO A 30 -9.64 -12.78 1.66
C PRO A 30 -10.96 -12.02 1.48
N THR A 31 -10.90 -10.91 0.75
CA THR A 31 -12.07 -10.16 0.31
C THR A 31 -12.48 -10.58 -1.10
N LYS A 32 -13.65 -10.15 -1.57
CA LYS A 32 -14.06 -10.33 -2.97
C LYS A 32 -13.23 -9.50 -3.96
N PHE A 33 -12.40 -8.57 -3.47
CA PHE A 33 -11.52 -7.79 -4.32
C PHE A 33 -10.23 -8.56 -4.60
N LYS A 34 -10.17 -9.23 -5.75
CA LYS A 34 -8.99 -9.97 -6.25
C LYS A 34 -8.43 -11.01 -5.27
N ASP A 35 -9.28 -11.50 -4.35
CA ASP A 35 -8.92 -12.37 -3.24
C ASP A 35 -7.86 -11.78 -2.28
N TRP A 36 -7.70 -10.45 -2.27
CA TRP A 36 -6.77 -9.78 -1.38
C TRP A 36 -7.35 -9.67 0.02
N THR A 37 -6.50 -9.83 1.03
CA THR A 37 -6.86 -9.53 2.43
C THR A 37 -6.89 -8.01 2.65
N PRO A 38 -7.60 -7.53 3.68
CA PRO A 38 -7.49 -6.13 4.11
C PRO A 38 -6.03 -5.69 4.30
N GLU A 39 -5.17 -6.53 4.89
CA GLU A 39 -3.75 -6.23 5.03
C GLU A 39 -3.07 -5.91 3.68
N ILE A 40 -3.27 -6.77 2.68
CA ILE A 40 -2.68 -6.59 1.34
C ILE A 40 -3.19 -5.31 0.69
N ILE A 41 -4.49 -5.01 0.81
CA ILE A 41 -5.09 -3.80 0.24
C ILE A 41 -4.48 -2.54 0.88
N ILE A 42 -4.39 -2.49 2.20
CA ILE A 42 -3.84 -1.34 2.91
C ILE A 42 -2.34 -1.17 2.63
N SER A 43 -1.57 -2.26 2.61
CA SER A 43 -0.17 -2.20 2.24
C SER A 43 0.04 -1.73 0.80
N HIS A 44 -0.82 -2.13 -0.13
CA HIS A 44 -0.78 -1.59 -1.49
C HIS A 44 -1.00 -0.08 -1.51
N LEU A 45 -2.07 0.42 -0.90
CA LEU A 45 -2.35 1.86 -0.84
C LEU A 45 -1.19 2.63 -0.21
N TYR A 46 -0.74 2.17 0.96
CA TYR A 46 0.37 2.79 1.69
C TYR A 46 1.67 2.85 0.88
N TYR A 47 2.01 1.79 0.15
CA TYR A 47 3.21 1.77 -0.70
C TYR A 47 3.17 2.85 -1.79
N PHE A 48 2.02 3.05 -2.44
CA PHE A 48 1.89 4.08 -3.48
C PHE A 48 1.86 5.50 -2.92
N ASP A 49 1.34 5.69 -1.70
CA ASP A 49 1.48 6.96 -0.98
C ASP A 49 2.96 7.28 -0.69
N LEU A 50 3.73 6.28 -0.24
CA LEU A 50 5.19 6.42 -0.05
C LEU A 50 5.90 6.78 -1.35
N MET A 51 5.58 6.11 -2.47
CA MET A 51 6.16 6.43 -3.78
C MET A 51 5.89 7.88 -4.19
N THR A 52 4.70 8.38 -3.90
CA THR A 52 4.34 9.78 -4.17
C THR A 52 5.20 10.73 -3.34
N ILE A 53 5.36 10.46 -2.04
CA ILE A 53 6.22 11.25 -1.13
C ILE A 53 7.68 11.19 -1.59
N TYR A 54 8.20 10.02 -1.94
CA TYR A 54 9.59 9.83 -2.38
C TYR A 54 9.88 10.55 -3.70
N SER A 55 8.93 10.55 -4.65
CA SER A 55 9.10 11.26 -5.93
C SER A 55 9.39 12.76 -5.75
N LEU A 56 8.86 13.36 -4.68
CA LEU A 56 9.05 14.77 -4.35
C LEU A 56 10.28 15.00 -3.46
N ASN A 57 10.44 14.16 -2.42
CA ASN A 57 11.35 14.46 -1.32
C ASN A 57 12.63 13.60 -1.30
N LYS A 58 12.62 12.43 -1.94
CA LYS A 58 13.70 11.43 -1.88
C LYS A 58 13.88 10.72 -3.24
N PRO A 59 14.33 11.41 -4.30
CA PRO A 59 14.39 10.86 -5.65
C PRO A 59 15.23 9.57 -5.75
N GLY A 60 16.33 9.46 -5.01
CA GLY A 60 17.12 8.22 -4.98
C GLY A 60 16.36 7.02 -4.41
N LYS A 61 15.54 7.24 -3.37
CA LYS A 61 14.66 6.19 -2.81
C LYS A 61 13.52 5.87 -3.77
N PHE A 62 12.96 6.88 -4.44
CA PHE A 62 11.97 6.67 -5.48
C PHE A 62 12.51 5.79 -6.61
N ASP A 63 13.73 6.02 -7.09
CA ASP A 63 14.36 5.20 -8.13
C ASP A 63 14.58 3.75 -7.68
N GLU A 64 15.01 3.54 -6.43
CA GLU A 64 15.15 2.20 -5.83
C GLU A 64 13.81 1.45 -5.83
N GLU A 65 12.77 2.08 -5.29
CA GLU A 65 11.46 1.47 -5.15
C GLU A 65 10.76 1.30 -6.51
N ALA A 66 10.95 2.23 -7.46
CA ALA A 66 10.46 2.10 -8.83
C ALA A 66 11.09 0.89 -9.55
N LYS A 67 12.40 0.66 -9.38
CA LYS A 67 13.08 -0.52 -9.91
C LYS A 67 12.53 -1.81 -9.32
N PHE A 68 12.36 -1.87 -7.99
CA PHE A 68 11.75 -3.01 -7.31
C PHE A 68 10.33 -3.29 -7.83
N LEU A 69 9.53 -2.24 -7.99
CA LEU A 69 8.17 -2.38 -8.46
C LEU A 69 8.14 -2.94 -9.89
N LEU A 70 8.92 -2.35 -10.80
CA LEU A 70 9.03 -2.79 -12.19
C LEU A 70 9.50 -4.25 -12.31
N SER A 71 10.53 -4.66 -11.56
CA SER A 71 11.01 -6.05 -11.58
C SER A 71 9.91 -7.00 -11.09
N THR A 72 9.20 -6.63 -10.02
CA THR A 72 8.07 -7.40 -9.49
C THR A 72 6.96 -7.57 -10.54
N TYR A 73 6.65 -6.54 -11.33
CA TYR A 73 5.66 -6.63 -12.42
C TYR A 73 6.12 -7.54 -13.57
N VAL A 74 7.41 -7.55 -13.88
CA VAL A 74 7.97 -8.44 -14.90
C VAL A 74 7.88 -9.90 -14.45
N GLU A 75 8.31 -10.19 -13.22
CA GLU A 75 8.38 -11.55 -12.65
C GLU A 75 7.02 -12.14 -12.30
N LYS A 76 6.10 -11.35 -11.75
CA LYS A 76 4.80 -11.81 -11.25
C LYS A 76 3.67 -11.30 -12.13
N LYS A 77 3.12 -12.20 -12.96
CA LYS A 77 2.03 -11.86 -13.90
C LYS A 77 0.66 -11.70 -13.24
N GLN A 78 0.42 -12.40 -12.12
CA GLN A 78 -0.84 -12.34 -11.38
C GLN A 78 -0.85 -11.22 -10.33
N SER A 79 -2.02 -10.64 -10.07
CA SER A 79 -2.15 -9.46 -9.18
C SER A 79 -1.88 -9.77 -7.72
N LEU A 80 -2.40 -10.89 -7.19
CA LEU A 80 -2.21 -11.25 -5.78
C LEU A 80 -0.74 -11.50 -5.42
N PRO A 81 0.04 -12.31 -6.17
CA PRO A 81 1.48 -12.47 -5.92
C PRO A 81 2.28 -11.16 -5.97
N ARG A 82 1.90 -10.21 -6.84
CA ARG A 82 2.53 -8.87 -6.86
C ARG A 82 2.27 -8.10 -5.57
N ALA A 83 1.02 -8.08 -5.13
CA ALA A 83 0.63 -7.34 -3.93
C ALA A 83 1.22 -7.96 -2.65
N GLN A 84 1.35 -9.30 -2.61
CA GLN A 84 2.09 -9.99 -1.55
C GLN A 84 3.56 -9.56 -1.50
N LYS A 85 4.22 -9.42 -2.65
CA LYS A 85 5.61 -8.91 -2.70
C LYS A 85 5.75 -7.49 -2.18
N VAL A 86 4.78 -6.62 -2.45
CA VAL A 86 4.75 -5.25 -1.89
C VAL A 86 4.58 -5.29 -0.36
N LEU A 87 3.67 -6.12 0.15
CA LEU A 87 3.50 -6.33 1.59
C LEU A 87 4.79 -6.84 2.25
N GLU A 88 5.46 -7.83 1.64
CA GLU A 88 6.75 -8.34 2.12
C GLU A 88 7.82 -7.24 2.16
N ARG A 89 7.94 -6.45 1.08
CA ARG A 89 8.88 -5.32 1.00
C ARG A 89 8.66 -4.34 2.14
N LEU A 90 7.41 -3.94 2.39
CA LEU A 90 7.05 -3.05 3.50
C LEU A 90 7.35 -3.63 4.88
N LYS A 91 7.18 -4.94 5.07
CA LYS A 91 7.50 -5.61 6.35
C LYS A 91 9.00 -5.70 6.60
N THR A 92 9.83 -5.72 5.55
CA THR A 92 11.30 -5.74 5.67
C THR A 92 11.93 -4.36 5.82
N SER A 93 11.25 -3.31 5.37
CA SER A 93 11.70 -1.94 5.55
C SER A 93 11.38 -1.47 6.97
N ASN A 94 12.38 -0.98 7.70
CA ASN A 94 12.13 -0.33 8.98
C ASN A 94 11.23 0.89 8.74
N TYR A 95 10.08 0.96 9.40
CA TYR A 95 9.10 2.06 9.31
C TYR A 95 9.69 3.47 9.58
N GLN A 96 10.92 3.54 10.09
CA GLN A 96 11.64 4.78 10.41
C GLN A 96 12.32 5.46 9.20
N GLU A 97 12.28 4.89 7.99
CA GLU A 97 12.83 5.55 6.78
C GLU A 97 11.89 6.59 6.14
N LEU A 98 10.79 6.93 6.82
CA LEU A 98 9.90 8.06 6.48
C LEU A 98 10.60 9.41 6.68
#